data_AF-A0A4Q5PCC5-F1
#
_entry.id   AF-A0A4Q5PCC5-F1
#
_cell.length_a   1.000
_cell.length_b   1.000
_cell.length_c   1.000
_cell.angle_alpha   90.00
_cell.angle_beta   90.00
_cell.angle_gamma   90.00
#
_symmetry.space_group_name_H-M   'P 1'
#
loop_
_entity.id
_entity.type
_entity.pdbx_description
1 polymer ?
#
loop_
_entity_poly.entity_id
_entity_poly.type
_entity_poly.pdbx_seq_one_letter_code
_entity_poly.pdbx_strand_id
1 'polypeptide(L)'
;MSKFSPSRLAPLAFTAAVLAGAAISPAAFAGKTLDAVKQRGTLNCGVTGGVAGFSAPDTQGNWSGLDVDTCRAVAAAVLGDPKKVTFVPLNSQQRFSALQAGEIDILARNTTWTLTRDASLGFNFTVVTYYDGQGFLVPKKLKVTSAKQLKNAEICTQSGTTNEKNVADYFRAQNIKVKTVVYEGFEASFKAFFSGRCQAFTTDVSALAGLRNKEAKNPDDYVILPDLISKEPLGPVVRRGDDEWFAIVKWVPNALIEAEEYGITQANVDEQKSSSKDPGVQRILGTAEDMGKLLGLDKEWAYRSIKAVGNYGEIFERNVGPKSVLGLPRGANNLWSKGGLIYAPPVR
;
A
#
# COMPACT_ATOMS: atom_id res chain seq x y z
N MET A 1 -72.79 -44.38 -41.16
CA MET A 1 -72.40 -44.07 -39.77
C MET A 1 -71.20 -43.14 -39.82
N SER A 2 -71.37 -41.84 -39.59
CA SER A 2 -70.31 -40.91 -39.11
C SER A 2 -70.93 -39.52 -38.96
N LYS A 3 -71.23 -39.13 -37.72
CA LYS A 3 -71.69 -37.80 -37.33
C LYS A 3 -70.48 -36.86 -37.34
N PHE A 4 -70.58 -35.69 -37.97
CA PHE A 4 -69.70 -34.55 -37.72
C PHE A 4 -70.54 -33.37 -37.25
N SER A 5 -70.20 -32.86 -36.07
CA SER A 5 -70.80 -31.71 -35.40
C SER A 5 -69.84 -30.52 -35.51
N PRO A 6 -70.30 -29.27 -35.72
CA PRO A 6 -69.42 -28.11 -35.76
C PRO A 6 -69.21 -27.56 -34.34
N SER A 7 -67.97 -27.55 -33.87
CA SER A 7 -67.55 -26.91 -32.62
C SER A 7 -67.33 -25.41 -32.80
N ARG A 8 -67.97 -24.63 -31.91
CA ARG A 8 -67.96 -23.16 -31.83
C ARG A 8 -66.58 -22.63 -31.42
N LEU A 9 -66.15 -21.54 -32.06
CA LEU A 9 -65.02 -20.70 -31.69
C LEU A 9 -65.30 -19.97 -30.36
N ALA A 10 -64.34 -20.01 -29.44
CA ALA A 10 -64.30 -19.16 -28.24
C ALA A 10 -63.13 -18.16 -28.38
N PRO A 11 -63.28 -16.88 -27.98
CA PRO A 11 -62.21 -15.91 -28.06
C PRO A 11 -61.25 -16.08 -26.88
N LEU A 12 -59.95 -16.23 -27.15
CA LEU A 12 -58.91 -16.09 -26.13
C LEU A 12 -58.75 -14.60 -25.77
N ALA A 13 -59.01 -14.27 -24.50
CA ALA A 13 -58.66 -12.99 -23.91
C ALA A 13 -57.13 -12.88 -23.78
N PHE A 14 -56.56 -11.84 -24.37
CA PHE A 14 -55.14 -11.50 -24.26
C PHE A 14 -54.93 -10.68 -22.98
N THR A 15 -54.48 -11.32 -21.90
CA THR A 15 -54.07 -10.65 -20.67
C THR A 15 -52.62 -10.16 -20.84
N ALA A 16 -52.42 -8.85 -20.98
CA ALA A 16 -51.11 -8.23 -21.00
C ALA A 16 -50.46 -8.32 -19.60
N ALA A 17 -49.47 -9.18 -19.45
CA ALA A 17 -48.64 -9.25 -18.25
C ALA A 17 -47.61 -8.11 -18.28
N VAL A 18 -47.84 -7.10 -17.43
CA VAL A 18 -46.85 -6.06 -17.12
C VAL A 18 -45.73 -6.73 -16.33
N LEU A 19 -44.59 -6.99 -16.97
CA LEU A 19 -43.34 -7.32 -16.27
C LEU A 19 -42.86 -6.07 -15.52
N ALA A 20 -43.19 -5.99 -14.23
CA ALA A 20 -42.49 -5.12 -13.30
C ALA A 20 -41.07 -5.67 -13.12
N GLY A 21 -40.10 -5.03 -13.79
CA GLY A 21 -38.68 -5.29 -13.59
C GLY A 21 -38.29 -4.92 -12.16
N ALA A 22 -38.26 -5.92 -11.28
CA ALA A 22 -37.58 -5.81 -10.00
C ALA A 22 -36.08 -5.64 -10.27
N ALA A 23 -35.58 -4.42 -10.09
CA ALA A 23 -34.14 -4.17 -10.02
C ALA A 23 -33.58 -4.99 -8.85
N ILE A 24 -32.90 -6.09 -9.16
CA ILE A 24 -32.10 -6.84 -8.19
C ILE A 24 -30.86 -5.98 -7.95
N SER A 25 -30.95 -5.05 -7.01
CA SER A 25 -29.76 -4.44 -6.41
C SER A 25 -29.00 -5.56 -5.71
N PRO A 26 -27.72 -5.84 -6.06
CA PRO A 26 -26.93 -6.78 -5.28
C PRO A 26 -26.89 -6.26 -3.85
N ALA A 27 -27.26 -7.10 -2.88
CA ALA A 27 -27.05 -6.76 -1.48
C ALA A 27 -25.54 -6.55 -1.29
N ALA A 28 -25.16 -5.34 -0.87
CA ALA A 28 -23.80 -5.07 -0.43
C ALA A 28 -23.57 -5.90 0.83
N PHE A 29 -22.98 -7.08 0.68
CA PHE A 29 -22.50 -7.85 1.82
C PHE A 29 -21.31 -7.08 2.39
N ALA A 30 -21.36 -6.73 3.66
CA ALA A 30 -20.15 -6.30 4.35
C ALA A 30 -19.26 -7.55 4.53
N GLY A 31 -17.99 -7.45 4.14
CA GLY A 31 -17.01 -8.54 4.33
C GLY A 31 -16.76 -8.80 5.82
N LYS A 32 -16.37 -10.03 6.17
CA LYS A 32 -16.14 -10.46 7.57
C LYS A 32 -15.13 -9.56 8.30
N THR A 33 -14.08 -9.12 7.60
CA THR A 33 -13.05 -8.24 8.18
C THR A 33 -13.61 -6.84 8.44
N LEU A 34 -14.43 -6.29 7.53
CA LEU A 34 -15.08 -4.99 7.75
C LEU A 34 -15.99 -5.02 8.98
N ASP A 35 -16.79 -6.08 9.12
CA ASP A 35 -17.67 -6.26 10.27
C ASP A 35 -16.88 -6.39 11.57
N ALA A 36 -15.81 -7.18 11.57
CA ALA A 36 -14.93 -7.33 12.74
C ALA A 36 -14.27 -5.99 13.13
N VAL A 37 -13.79 -5.20 12.16
CA VAL A 37 -13.20 -3.88 12.38
C VAL A 37 -14.24 -2.91 12.95
N LYS A 38 -15.46 -2.87 12.39
CA LYS A 38 -16.56 -2.01 12.87
C LYS A 38 -17.01 -2.42 14.28
N GLN A 39 -17.20 -3.71 14.53
CA GLN A 39 -17.61 -4.24 15.84
C GLN A 39 -16.56 -3.95 16.91
N ARG A 40 -15.29 -4.14 16.58
CA ARG A 40 -14.16 -3.87 17.49
C ARG A 40 -13.89 -2.37 17.65
N GLY A 41 -14.27 -1.56 16.67
CA GLY A 41 -14.09 -0.10 16.67
C GLY A 41 -12.66 0.36 16.48
N THR A 42 -11.75 -0.50 16.01
CA THR A 42 -10.36 -0.14 15.64
C THR A 42 -9.84 -1.05 14.54
N LEU A 43 -9.03 -0.47 13.65
CA LEU A 43 -8.28 -1.17 12.61
C LEU A 43 -6.93 -1.64 13.16
N ASN A 44 -6.65 -2.94 13.13
CA ASN A 44 -5.33 -3.47 13.47
C ASN A 44 -4.45 -3.44 12.21
N CYS A 45 -3.48 -2.52 12.17
CA CYS A 45 -2.58 -2.36 11.04
C CYS A 45 -1.18 -2.89 11.36
N GLY A 46 -0.71 -3.89 10.63
CA GLY A 46 0.66 -4.39 10.72
C GLY A 46 1.61 -3.44 10.01
N VAL A 47 2.64 -2.96 10.73
CA VAL A 47 3.62 -1.97 10.26
C VAL A 47 5.06 -2.38 10.61
N THR A 48 6.06 -1.63 10.15
CA THR A 48 7.45 -1.82 10.59
C THR A 48 7.66 -1.13 11.93
N GLY A 49 8.63 -1.58 12.72
CA GLY A 49 8.96 -0.95 14.00
C GLY A 49 9.80 0.32 13.92
N GLY A 50 10.28 0.74 12.75
CA GLY A 50 11.26 1.84 12.70
C GLY A 50 11.87 2.17 11.34
N VAL A 51 11.22 1.83 10.22
CA VAL A 51 11.69 2.28 8.91
C VAL A 51 11.23 3.73 8.70
N ALA A 52 12.17 4.67 8.83
CA ALA A 52 11.91 6.10 8.65
C ALA A 52 11.23 6.36 7.30
N GLY A 53 10.24 7.27 7.30
CA GLY A 53 9.42 7.58 6.12
C GLY A 53 8.30 6.58 5.80
N PHE A 54 8.37 5.33 6.27
CA PHE A 54 7.32 4.33 6.03
C PHE A 54 6.48 4.07 7.28
N SER A 55 7.13 3.65 8.37
CA SER A 55 6.47 3.57 9.68
C SER A 55 7.51 3.58 10.81
N ALA A 56 7.43 4.58 11.67
CA ALA A 56 8.20 4.63 12.90
C ALA A 56 7.40 5.34 14.00
N PRO A 57 7.46 4.85 15.25
CA PRO A 57 6.98 5.62 16.39
C PRO A 57 8.02 6.68 16.77
N ASP A 58 7.53 7.84 17.25
CA ASP A 58 8.36 8.78 17.99
C ASP A 58 8.55 8.32 19.45
N THR A 59 9.25 9.12 20.25
CA THR A 59 9.51 8.82 21.67
C THR A 59 8.25 8.82 22.55
N GLN A 60 7.14 9.37 22.06
CA GLN A 60 5.84 9.40 22.72
C GLN A 60 4.93 8.26 22.22
N GLY A 61 5.39 7.44 21.27
CA GLY A 61 4.63 6.37 20.65
C GLY A 61 3.71 6.82 19.51
N ASN A 62 3.82 8.07 19.04
CA ASN A 62 3.05 8.53 17.88
C ASN A 62 3.67 7.98 16.60
N TRP A 63 2.87 7.24 15.85
CA TRP A 63 3.28 6.64 14.58
C TRP A 63 3.26 7.67 13.44
N SER A 64 4.24 7.61 12.54
CA SER A 64 4.29 8.43 11.33
C SER A 64 4.92 7.66 10.15
N GLY A 65 4.59 8.05 8.92
CA GLY A 65 5.11 7.46 7.70
C GLY A 65 4.03 7.15 6.64
N LEU A 66 4.47 6.83 5.43
CA LEU A 66 3.60 6.53 4.29
C LEU A 66 2.66 5.34 4.56
N ASP A 67 3.18 4.26 5.15
CA ASP A 67 2.38 3.08 5.50
C ASP A 67 1.41 3.40 6.63
N VAL A 68 1.85 4.20 7.62
CA VAL A 68 1.01 4.67 8.73
C VAL A 68 -0.18 5.47 8.22
N ASP A 69 0.06 6.37 7.28
CA ASP A 69 -1.00 7.21 6.71
C ASP A 69 -1.93 6.41 5.80
N THR A 70 -1.44 5.34 5.17
CA THR A 70 -2.29 4.36 4.48
C THR A 70 -3.24 3.68 5.47
N CYS A 71 -2.77 3.24 6.65
CA CYS A 71 -3.64 2.68 7.69
C CYS A 71 -4.68 3.71 8.18
N ARG A 72 -4.25 4.95 8.42
CA ARG A 72 -5.13 6.04 8.88
C ARG A 72 -6.21 6.39 7.86
N ALA A 73 -5.88 6.38 6.57
CA ALA A 73 -6.85 6.56 5.50
C ALA A 73 -7.93 5.48 5.54
N VAL A 74 -7.53 4.21 5.67
CA VAL A 74 -8.47 3.08 5.75
C VAL A 74 -9.36 3.20 7.01
N ALA A 75 -8.79 3.57 8.16
CA ALA A 75 -9.59 3.80 9.37
C ALA A 75 -10.56 4.97 9.23
N ALA A 76 -10.15 6.08 8.62
CA ALA A 76 -11.05 7.20 8.34
C ALA A 76 -12.19 6.79 7.39
N ALA A 77 -11.91 5.98 6.37
CA ALA A 77 -12.91 5.46 5.46
C ALA A 77 -13.95 4.57 6.18
N VAL A 78 -13.50 3.62 7.00
CA VAL A 78 -14.36 2.54 7.53
C VAL A 78 -14.92 2.79 8.93
N LEU A 79 -14.24 3.62 9.74
CA LEU A 79 -14.62 3.96 11.13
C LEU A 79 -14.91 5.44 11.33
N GLY A 80 -14.66 6.28 10.32
CA GLY A 80 -14.92 7.72 10.39
C GLY A 80 -13.87 8.54 11.15
N ASP A 81 -12.82 7.91 11.68
CA ASP A 81 -11.79 8.56 12.48
C ASP A 81 -10.39 7.94 12.20
N PRO A 82 -9.41 8.72 11.72
CA PRO A 82 -8.06 8.21 11.45
C PRO A 82 -7.29 7.75 12.69
N LYS A 83 -7.75 8.11 13.90
CA LYS A 83 -7.14 7.68 15.16
C LYS A 83 -7.60 6.29 15.60
N LYS A 84 -8.62 5.71 14.96
CA LYS A 84 -9.11 4.35 15.24
C LYS A 84 -8.24 3.28 14.57
N VAL A 85 -6.95 3.34 14.83
CA VAL A 85 -5.94 2.40 14.35
C VAL A 85 -5.08 1.93 15.52
N THR A 86 -4.90 0.63 15.64
CA THR A 86 -3.87 0.00 16.46
C THR A 86 -2.73 -0.44 15.56
N PHE A 87 -1.55 0.15 15.75
CA PHE A 87 -0.35 -0.21 15.01
C PHE A 87 0.35 -1.39 15.67
N VAL A 88 0.55 -2.47 14.91
CA VAL A 88 1.21 -3.69 15.37
C VAL A 88 2.58 -3.78 14.69
N PRO A 89 3.69 -3.46 15.40
CA PRO A 89 5.03 -3.52 14.83
C PRO A 89 5.45 -4.96 14.60
N LEU A 90 5.82 -5.30 13.37
CA LEU A 90 6.18 -6.66 12.96
C LEU A 90 7.57 -6.70 12.33
N ASN A 91 8.35 -7.72 12.67
CA ASN A 91 9.59 -8.02 11.94
C ASN A 91 9.29 -8.69 10.59
N SER A 92 10.31 -8.86 9.75
CA SER A 92 10.12 -9.34 8.38
C SER A 92 9.65 -10.81 8.31
N GLN A 93 9.95 -11.61 9.33
CA GLN A 93 9.56 -13.02 9.41
C GLN A 93 8.11 -13.19 9.89
N GLN A 94 7.68 -12.39 10.87
CA GLN A 94 6.37 -12.52 11.53
C GLN A 94 5.22 -11.86 10.77
N ARG A 95 5.50 -10.91 9.88
CA ARG A 95 4.47 -10.06 9.25
C ARG A 95 3.35 -10.83 8.55
N PHE A 96 3.69 -11.93 7.88
CA PHE A 96 2.74 -12.74 7.12
C PHE A 96 1.94 -13.67 8.03
N SER A 97 2.58 -14.29 9.02
CA SER A 97 1.87 -15.13 9.99
C SER A 97 0.86 -14.32 10.82
N ALA A 98 1.20 -13.09 11.20
CA ALA A 98 0.28 -12.19 11.90
C ALA A 98 -0.96 -11.86 11.05
N LEU A 99 -0.78 -11.60 9.75
CA LEU A 99 -1.90 -11.37 8.82
C LEU A 99 -2.73 -12.64 8.64
N GLN A 100 -2.09 -13.80 8.48
CA GLN A 100 -2.75 -15.08 8.30
C GLN A 100 -3.56 -15.50 9.54
N ALA A 101 -3.03 -15.24 10.74
CA ALA A 101 -3.67 -15.53 12.02
C ALA A 101 -4.83 -14.59 12.37
N GLY A 102 -5.00 -13.48 11.62
CA GLY A 102 -6.04 -12.50 11.91
C GLY A 102 -5.69 -11.52 13.03
N GLU A 103 -4.43 -11.48 13.48
CA GLU A 103 -3.95 -10.52 14.47
C GLU A 103 -4.02 -9.08 13.93
N ILE A 104 -3.78 -8.93 12.62
CA ILE A 104 -3.92 -7.69 11.86
C ILE A 104 -4.95 -7.84 10.75
N ASP A 105 -5.62 -6.75 10.40
CA ASP A 105 -6.62 -6.70 9.33
C ASP A 105 -5.97 -6.36 7.97
N ILE A 106 -4.87 -5.60 8.01
CA ILE A 106 -4.11 -5.10 6.87
C ILE A 106 -2.63 -5.06 7.24
N LEU A 107 -1.77 -5.46 6.31
CA LEU A 107 -0.33 -5.29 6.40
C LEU A 107 0.11 -4.15 5.47
N ALA A 108 0.27 -2.94 6.01
CA ALA A 108 0.88 -1.80 5.32
C ALA A 108 2.30 -1.64 5.87
N ARG A 109 3.29 -2.24 5.19
CA ARG A 109 4.63 -2.43 5.74
C ARG A 109 5.67 -2.64 4.66
N ASN A 110 6.01 -1.63 3.86
CA ASN A 110 7.06 -1.63 2.83
C ASN A 110 7.31 -3.04 2.23
N THR A 111 6.24 -3.72 1.78
CA THR A 111 6.27 -5.15 1.46
C THR A 111 6.13 -5.31 -0.04
N THR A 112 7.14 -5.91 -0.65
CA THR A 112 7.17 -6.17 -2.08
C THR A 112 6.09 -7.14 -2.53
N TRP A 113 5.36 -6.75 -3.57
CA TRP A 113 4.53 -7.67 -4.34
C TRP A 113 5.42 -8.58 -5.19
N THR A 114 5.35 -9.88 -4.89
CA THR A 114 6.02 -10.92 -5.67
C THR A 114 5.04 -12.04 -5.97
N LEU A 115 5.27 -12.79 -7.05
CA LEU A 115 4.45 -13.95 -7.40
C LEU A 115 4.36 -14.95 -6.24
N THR A 116 5.47 -15.22 -5.55
CA THR A 116 5.47 -16.20 -4.45
C THR A 116 4.64 -15.71 -3.27
N ARG A 117 4.75 -14.44 -2.86
CA ARG A 117 3.94 -13.90 -1.76
C ARG A 117 2.46 -13.88 -2.10
N ASP A 118 2.12 -13.53 -3.33
CA ASP A 118 0.74 -13.47 -3.82
C ASP A 118 0.15 -14.88 -3.99
N ALA A 119 0.76 -15.71 -4.83
CA ALA A 119 0.20 -17.00 -5.22
C ALA A 119 0.27 -18.09 -4.13
N SER A 120 1.23 -18.05 -3.20
CA SER A 120 1.47 -19.18 -2.28
C SER A 120 1.07 -18.95 -0.82
N LEU A 121 0.87 -17.71 -0.39
CA LEU A 121 0.63 -17.40 1.03
C LEU A 121 -0.85 -17.12 1.36
N GLY A 122 -1.75 -17.20 0.37
CA GLY A 122 -3.17 -16.91 0.59
C GLY A 122 -3.47 -15.43 0.81
N PHE A 123 -2.70 -14.54 0.19
CA PHE A 123 -2.86 -13.09 0.31
C PHE A 123 -3.18 -12.43 -1.02
N ASN A 124 -3.74 -11.23 -0.96
CA ASN A 124 -3.86 -10.30 -2.08
C ASN A 124 -3.06 -9.03 -1.76
N PHE A 125 -2.27 -8.59 -2.74
CA PHE A 125 -1.72 -7.23 -2.74
C PHE A 125 -2.75 -6.29 -3.36
N THR A 126 -3.00 -5.15 -2.72
CA THR A 126 -4.15 -4.31 -3.10
C THR A 126 -3.80 -3.29 -4.18
N VAL A 127 -2.76 -2.50 -3.95
CA VAL A 127 -2.28 -1.45 -4.84
C VAL A 127 -0.82 -1.15 -4.50
N VAL A 128 -0.03 -0.79 -5.51
CA VAL A 128 1.34 -0.32 -5.27
C VAL A 128 1.28 1.12 -4.79
N THR A 129 1.67 1.36 -3.54
CA THR A 129 1.73 2.70 -2.94
C THR A 129 3.13 3.32 -3.06
N TYR A 130 4.15 2.50 -3.31
CA TYR A 130 5.51 2.96 -3.54
C TYR A 130 6.31 1.98 -4.42
N TYR A 131 6.81 2.42 -5.55
CA TYR A 131 7.78 1.70 -6.37
C TYR A 131 9.20 1.99 -5.89
N ASP A 132 9.90 0.93 -5.49
CA ASP A 132 11.31 0.99 -5.09
C ASP A 132 12.15 -0.02 -5.89
N GLY A 133 13.43 -0.09 -5.54
CA GLY A 133 14.31 -1.20 -5.87
C GLY A 133 15.39 -1.36 -4.81
N GLN A 134 16.03 -2.52 -4.80
CA GLN A 134 17.12 -2.79 -3.87
C GLN A 134 18.44 -2.16 -4.33
N GLY A 135 19.12 -1.52 -3.39
CA GLY A 135 20.45 -0.93 -3.59
C GLY A 135 21.45 -1.31 -2.51
N PHE A 136 22.52 -0.51 -2.42
CA PHE A 136 23.61 -0.72 -1.46
C PHE A 136 24.04 0.61 -0.83
N LEU A 137 24.10 0.67 0.50
CA LEU A 137 24.73 1.74 1.25
C LEU A 137 26.13 1.32 1.66
N VAL A 138 27.12 2.17 1.41
CA VAL A 138 28.53 1.92 1.72
C VAL A 138 29.19 3.15 2.34
N PRO A 139 30.23 2.98 3.17
CA PRO A 139 31.09 4.10 3.58
C PRO A 139 31.86 4.65 2.39
N LYS A 140 31.89 5.98 2.19
CA LYS A 140 32.65 6.64 1.12
C LYS A 140 34.14 6.33 1.17
N LYS A 141 34.69 6.03 2.35
CA LYS A 141 36.09 5.63 2.53
C LYS A 141 36.49 4.37 1.75
N LEU A 142 35.52 3.52 1.36
CA LEU A 142 35.78 2.37 0.49
C LEU A 142 36.10 2.77 -0.96
N LYS A 143 35.80 4.01 -1.36
CA LYS A 143 36.06 4.56 -2.70
C LYS A 143 35.48 3.71 -3.84
N VAL A 144 34.38 3.00 -3.57
CA VAL A 144 33.63 2.25 -4.59
C VAL A 144 32.51 3.12 -5.15
N THR A 145 32.25 2.98 -6.44
CA THR A 145 31.20 3.69 -7.18
C THR A 145 30.16 2.75 -7.78
N SER A 146 30.38 1.43 -7.69
CA SER A 146 29.40 0.41 -8.10
C SER A 146 29.43 -0.81 -7.19
N ALA A 147 28.27 -1.45 -7.03
CA ALA A 147 28.12 -2.72 -6.32
C ALA A 147 29.03 -3.82 -6.89
N LYS A 148 29.41 -3.73 -8.18
CA LYS A 148 30.34 -4.68 -8.82
C LYS A 148 31.75 -4.63 -8.24
N GLN A 149 32.10 -3.58 -7.49
CA GLN A 149 33.39 -3.42 -6.83
C GLN A 149 33.41 -4.00 -5.41
N LEU A 150 32.30 -4.57 -4.93
CA LEU A 150 32.18 -5.15 -3.58
C LEU A 150 32.79 -6.56 -3.45
N LYS A 151 33.79 -6.90 -4.27
CA LYS A 151 34.43 -8.22 -4.24
C LYS A 151 35.01 -8.51 -2.84
N ASN A 152 34.66 -9.67 -2.31
CA ASN A 152 35.00 -10.17 -0.97
C ASN A 152 34.43 -9.33 0.20
N ALA A 153 33.49 -8.42 -0.05
CA ALA A 153 32.84 -7.65 1.00
C ALA A 153 31.89 -8.50 1.84
N GLU A 154 31.79 -8.19 3.13
CA GLU A 154 30.67 -8.59 3.97
C GLU A 154 29.50 -7.61 3.77
N ILE A 155 28.33 -8.14 3.41
CA ILE A 155 27.13 -7.37 3.10
C ILE A 155 26.03 -7.74 4.10
N CYS A 156 25.67 -6.79 4.95
CA CYS A 156 24.60 -6.96 5.92
C CYS A 156 23.23 -6.86 5.24
N THR A 157 22.32 -7.76 5.59
CA THR A 157 20.91 -7.72 5.18
C THR A 157 20.02 -8.40 6.22
N GLN A 158 18.70 -8.38 5.99
CA GLN A 158 17.73 -9.02 6.87
C GLN A 158 17.19 -10.33 6.28
N SER A 159 17.02 -11.32 7.15
CA SER A 159 16.31 -12.56 6.84
C SER A 159 14.84 -12.30 6.51
N GLY A 160 14.25 -13.18 5.69
CA GLY A 160 12.81 -13.12 5.36
C GLY A 160 12.44 -11.96 4.44
N THR A 161 13.42 -11.44 3.69
CA THR A 161 13.25 -10.35 2.73
C THR A 161 13.43 -10.84 1.30
N THR A 162 12.95 -10.05 0.34
CA THR A 162 13.37 -10.19 -1.07
C THR A 162 14.87 -9.87 -1.20
N ASN A 163 15.35 -8.93 -0.39
CA ASN A 163 16.72 -8.43 -0.46
C ASN A 163 17.78 -9.51 -0.27
N GLU A 164 17.56 -10.43 0.68
CA GLU A 164 18.42 -11.58 0.94
C GLU A 164 18.61 -12.48 -0.30
N LYS A 165 17.53 -12.74 -1.04
CA LYS A 165 17.57 -13.59 -2.23
C LYS A 165 18.19 -12.87 -3.42
N ASN A 166 17.75 -11.63 -3.65
CA ASN A 166 18.21 -10.80 -4.76
C ASN A 166 19.72 -10.51 -4.68
N VAL A 167 20.27 -10.23 -3.48
CA VAL A 167 21.71 -9.97 -3.34
C VAL A 167 22.52 -11.21 -3.71
N ALA A 168 22.08 -12.40 -3.29
CA ALA A 168 22.72 -13.65 -3.66
C ALA A 168 22.67 -13.90 -5.18
N ASP A 169 21.53 -13.66 -5.82
CA ASP A 169 21.36 -13.85 -7.26
C ASP A 169 22.15 -12.84 -8.09
N TYR A 170 22.15 -11.57 -7.69
CA TYR A 170 22.91 -10.51 -8.37
C TYR A 170 24.41 -10.83 -8.39
N PHE A 171 25.01 -11.12 -7.24
CA PHE A 171 26.45 -11.38 -7.16
C PHE A 171 26.85 -12.71 -7.82
N ARG A 172 25.98 -13.74 -7.76
CA ARG A 172 26.16 -15.00 -8.50
C ARG A 172 26.17 -14.75 -10.01
N ALA A 173 25.20 -13.99 -10.53
CA ALA A 173 25.08 -13.69 -11.96
C ALA A 173 26.27 -12.88 -12.50
N GLN A 174 26.92 -12.07 -11.66
CA GLN A 174 28.11 -11.31 -12.03
C GLN A 174 29.43 -12.05 -11.75
N ASN A 175 29.40 -13.28 -11.22
CA ASN A 175 30.58 -14.03 -10.78
C ASN A 175 31.48 -13.24 -9.79
N ILE A 176 30.86 -12.47 -8.90
CA ILE A 176 31.55 -11.69 -7.86
C ILE A 176 31.29 -12.37 -6.52
N LYS A 177 32.36 -12.77 -5.84
CA LYS A 177 32.26 -13.39 -4.51
C LYS A 177 31.98 -12.31 -3.47
N VAL A 178 30.94 -12.49 -2.67
CA VAL A 178 30.61 -11.69 -1.48
C VAL A 178 30.18 -12.61 -0.34
N LYS A 179 30.17 -12.10 0.88
CA LYS A 179 29.62 -12.81 2.04
C LYS A 179 28.40 -12.05 2.57
N THR A 180 27.22 -12.63 2.42
CA THR A 180 26.01 -12.07 3.00
C THR A 180 25.96 -12.39 4.49
N VAL A 181 25.80 -11.37 5.33
CA VAL A 181 25.63 -11.51 6.78
C VAL A 181 24.17 -11.19 7.11
N VAL A 182 23.43 -12.22 7.51
CA VAL A 182 21.98 -12.16 7.67
C VAL A 182 21.61 -11.94 9.14
N TYR A 183 20.70 -11.02 9.39
CA TYR A 183 20.16 -10.70 10.71
C TYR A 183 18.65 -10.87 10.75
N GLU A 184 18.08 -11.17 11.91
CA GLU A 184 16.62 -11.23 12.10
C GLU A 184 16.01 -9.82 12.25
N GLY A 185 16.61 -8.99 13.10
CA GLY A 185 16.15 -7.64 13.38
C GLY A 185 16.75 -6.58 12.44
N PHE A 186 15.93 -5.61 12.03
CA PHE A 186 16.39 -4.49 11.20
C PHE A 186 17.46 -3.67 11.92
N GLU A 187 17.21 -3.35 13.19
CA GLU A 187 18.12 -2.57 14.01
C GLU A 187 19.48 -3.24 14.20
N ALA A 188 19.48 -4.54 14.53
CA ALA A 188 20.72 -5.31 14.64
C ALA A 188 21.52 -5.30 13.32
N SER A 189 20.83 -5.39 12.18
CA SER A 189 21.45 -5.43 10.86
C SER A 189 22.15 -4.12 10.50
N PHE A 190 21.51 -2.96 10.70
CA PHE A 190 22.14 -1.68 10.36
C PHE A 190 23.17 -1.26 11.43
N LYS A 191 22.99 -1.62 12.70
CA LYS A 191 24.00 -1.39 13.75
C LYS A 191 25.30 -2.16 13.47
N ALA A 192 25.20 -3.38 12.96
CA ALA A 192 26.37 -4.14 12.52
C ALA A 192 27.09 -3.48 11.33
N PHE A 193 26.34 -2.90 10.39
CA PHE A 193 26.91 -2.11 9.32
C PHE A 193 27.64 -0.86 9.84
N PHE A 194 26.98 -0.03 10.66
CA PHE A 194 27.59 1.20 11.18
C PHE A 194 28.74 0.96 12.16
N SER A 195 28.81 -0.20 12.81
CA SER A 195 29.98 -0.60 13.62
C SER A 195 31.16 -1.11 12.78
N GLY A 196 31.00 -1.25 11.46
CA GLY A 196 32.04 -1.69 10.54
C GLY A 196 32.15 -3.21 10.39
N ARG A 197 31.24 -3.99 10.98
CA ARG A 197 31.22 -5.45 10.80
C ARG A 197 30.94 -5.83 9.34
N CYS A 198 30.07 -5.09 8.67
CA CYS A 198 29.84 -5.22 7.22
C CYS A 198 30.41 -4.02 6.47
N GLN A 199 30.90 -4.24 5.25
CA GLN A 199 31.39 -3.18 4.37
C GLN A 199 30.26 -2.55 3.54
N ALA A 200 29.14 -3.26 3.38
CA ALA A 200 27.94 -2.74 2.74
C ALA A 200 26.68 -3.16 3.50
N PHE A 201 25.61 -2.38 3.36
CA PHE A 201 24.26 -2.74 3.78
C PHE A 201 23.35 -2.74 2.56
N THR A 202 22.49 -3.75 2.43
CA THR A 202 21.56 -3.85 1.30
C THR A 202 20.11 -4.01 1.77
N THR A 203 19.25 -3.15 1.24
CA THR A 203 17.79 -3.15 1.33
C THR A 203 17.26 -2.22 0.23
N ASP A 204 15.97 -1.93 0.24
CA ASP A 204 15.32 -0.99 -0.68
C ASP A 204 15.89 0.43 -0.53
N VAL A 205 16.07 1.16 -1.64
CA VAL A 205 16.79 2.44 -1.65
C VAL A 205 16.14 3.47 -0.73
N SER A 206 14.81 3.46 -0.62
CA SER A 206 14.11 4.36 0.30
C SER A 206 14.47 4.12 1.77
N ALA A 207 14.58 2.86 2.18
CA ALA A 207 15.03 2.48 3.51
C ALA A 207 16.53 2.80 3.71
N LEU A 208 17.37 2.64 2.68
CA LEU A 208 18.78 3.08 2.73
C LEU A 208 18.92 4.58 2.96
N ALA A 209 18.08 5.40 2.30
CA ALA A 209 18.07 6.85 2.51
C ALA A 209 17.67 7.22 3.94
N GLY A 210 16.61 6.59 4.46
CA GLY A 210 16.20 6.75 5.86
C GLY A 210 17.30 6.36 6.85
N LEU A 211 17.93 5.20 6.66
CA LEU A 211 19.05 4.74 7.50
C LEU A 211 20.23 5.71 7.45
N ARG A 212 20.65 6.14 6.26
CA ARG A 212 21.76 7.08 6.10
C ARG A 212 21.48 8.40 6.81
N ASN A 213 20.28 8.96 6.66
CA ASN A 213 19.98 10.29 7.15
C ASN A 213 19.61 10.32 8.64
N LYS A 214 19.06 9.23 9.18
CA LYS A 214 18.58 9.16 10.58
C LYS A 214 19.55 8.45 11.53
N GLU A 215 20.20 7.38 11.07
CA GLU A 215 20.97 6.48 11.95
C GLU A 215 22.49 6.71 11.84
N ALA A 216 22.99 7.22 10.70
CA ALA A 216 24.40 7.54 10.57
C ALA A 216 24.75 8.78 11.39
N LYS A 217 25.84 8.71 12.17
CA LYS A 217 26.37 9.86 12.92
C LYS A 217 26.66 11.05 12.00
N ASN A 218 27.27 10.78 10.84
CA ASN A 218 27.51 11.74 9.77
C ASN A 218 26.98 11.13 8.46
N PRO A 219 25.80 11.55 7.97
CA PRO A 219 25.23 11.01 6.73
C PRO A 219 26.16 11.13 5.51
N ASP A 220 26.96 12.20 5.46
CA ASP A 220 27.90 12.48 4.38
C ASP A 220 29.07 11.50 4.27
N ASP A 221 29.34 10.70 5.30
CA ASP A 221 30.38 9.66 5.28
C ASP A 221 29.94 8.42 4.47
N TYR A 222 28.68 8.37 4.03
CA TYR A 222 28.07 7.24 3.36
C TYR A 222 27.49 7.62 2.00
N VAL A 223 27.42 6.64 1.10
CA VAL A 223 26.84 6.81 -0.23
C VAL A 223 25.97 5.61 -0.57
N ILE A 224 24.79 5.89 -1.13
CA ILE A 224 23.96 4.87 -1.77
C ILE A 224 24.50 4.71 -3.19
N LEU A 225 24.95 3.51 -3.53
CA LEU A 225 25.47 3.23 -4.87
C LEU A 225 24.36 3.32 -5.92
N PRO A 226 24.69 3.68 -7.17
CA PRO A 226 23.71 3.86 -8.23
C PRO A 226 23.09 2.54 -8.73
N ASP A 227 23.67 1.39 -8.38
CA ASP A 227 23.17 0.08 -8.79
C ASP A 227 21.83 -0.25 -8.13
N LEU A 228 20.78 -0.38 -8.95
CA LEU A 228 19.47 -0.89 -8.56
C LEU A 228 19.31 -2.32 -9.10
N ILE A 229 19.24 -3.32 -8.21
CA ILE A 229 19.38 -4.73 -8.62
C ILE A 229 18.06 -5.50 -8.68
N SER A 230 16.96 -4.88 -8.27
CA SER A 230 15.64 -5.51 -8.25
C SER A 230 14.52 -4.51 -8.47
N LYS A 231 13.32 -5.04 -8.73
CA LYS A 231 12.05 -4.29 -8.70
C LYS A 231 11.36 -4.58 -7.39
N GLU A 232 11.06 -3.54 -6.61
CA GLU A 232 10.41 -3.69 -5.31
C GLU A 232 9.11 -2.85 -5.25
N PRO A 233 8.03 -3.25 -5.94
CA PRO A 233 6.74 -2.59 -5.82
C PRO A 233 6.11 -2.90 -4.45
N LEU A 234 6.00 -1.88 -3.61
CA LEU A 234 5.52 -1.97 -2.24
C LEU A 234 4.03 -1.67 -2.19
N GLY A 235 3.27 -2.47 -1.46
CA GLY A 235 1.83 -2.25 -1.34
C GLY A 235 1.22 -2.92 -0.11
N PRO A 236 0.00 -2.49 0.30
CA PRO A 236 -0.73 -3.13 1.36
C PRO A 236 -1.13 -4.56 0.98
N VAL A 237 -1.17 -5.43 1.99
CA VAL A 237 -1.50 -6.84 1.84
C VAL A 237 -2.68 -7.18 2.74
N VAL A 238 -3.63 -7.95 2.20
CA VAL A 238 -4.79 -8.48 2.92
C VAL A 238 -4.91 -9.99 2.69
N ARG A 239 -5.70 -10.67 3.52
CA ARG A 239 -6.04 -12.09 3.32
C ARG A 239 -6.90 -12.27 2.07
N ARG A 240 -6.72 -13.39 1.37
CA ARG A 240 -7.70 -13.88 0.39
C ARG A 240 -8.96 -14.38 1.08
N GLY A 241 -10.06 -14.44 0.32
CA GLY A 241 -11.36 -14.94 0.81
C GLY A 241 -12.21 -13.88 1.51
N ASP A 242 -11.85 -12.60 1.37
CA ASP A 242 -12.63 -11.44 1.79
C ASP A 242 -12.47 -10.34 0.72
N ASP A 243 -13.20 -10.51 -0.38
CA ASP A 243 -13.08 -9.67 -1.58
C ASP A 243 -13.60 -8.24 -1.31
N GLU A 244 -14.54 -8.10 -0.39
CA GLU A 244 -15.06 -6.82 0.08
C GLU A 244 -14.00 -6.03 0.84
N TRP A 245 -13.29 -6.68 1.78
CA TRP A 245 -12.16 -6.03 2.46
C TRP A 245 -11.02 -5.70 1.50
N PHE A 246 -10.71 -6.61 0.57
CA PHE A 246 -9.76 -6.34 -0.52
C PHE A 246 -10.17 -5.12 -1.35
N ALA A 247 -11.44 -5.01 -1.73
CA ALA A 247 -11.94 -3.88 -2.50
C ALA A 247 -11.75 -2.56 -1.73
N ILE A 248 -12.08 -2.52 -0.43
CA ILE A 248 -11.89 -1.33 0.40
C ILE A 248 -10.42 -0.92 0.47
N VAL A 249 -9.52 -1.85 0.83
CA VAL A 249 -8.09 -1.55 1.01
C VAL A 249 -7.39 -1.26 -0.33
N LYS A 250 -7.96 -1.69 -1.46
CA LYS A 250 -7.54 -1.29 -2.80
C LYS A 250 -8.03 0.12 -3.16
N TRP A 251 -9.30 0.40 -2.95
CA TRP A 251 -9.91 1.66 -3.41
C TRP A 251 -9.57 2.85 -2.54
N VAL A 252 -9.29 2.65 -1.24
CA VAL A 252 -8.87 3.74 -0.36
C VAL A 252 -7.61 4.46 -0.85
N PRO A 253 -6.46 3.78 -1.05
CA PRO A 253 -5.28 4.47 -1.56
C PRO A 253 -5.44 4.97 -3.00
N ASN A 254 -6.21 4.26 -3.86
CA ASN A 254 -6.49 4.74 -5.22
C ASN A 254 -7.28 6.05 -5.23
N ALA A 255 -8.24 6.26 -4.32
CA ALA A 255 -8.93 7.54 -4.20
C ALA A 255 -8.01 8.66 -3.71
N LEU A 256 -6.99 8.37 -2.90
CA LEU A 256 -5.98 9.37 -2.51
C LEU A 256 -5.09 9.76 -3.70
N ILE A 257 -4.79 8.80 -4.57
CA ILE A 257 -4.05 9.05 -5.81
C ILE A 257 -4.91 9.90 -6.76
N GLU A 258 -6.16 9.50 -7.02
CA GLU A 258 -7.08 10.23 -7.89
C GLU A 258 -7.39 11.64 -7.34
N ALA A 259 -7.44 11.80 -6.01
CA ALA A 259 -7.52 13.11 -5.38
C ALA A 259 -6.31 14.02 -5.72
N GLU A 260 -5.09 13.47 -5.83
CA GLU A 260 -3.93 14.23 -6.29
C GLU A 260 -4.08 14.64 -7.77
N GLU A 261 -4.62 13.74 -8.61
CA GLU A 261 -4.87 14.01 -10.03
C GLU A 261 -5.85 15.18 -10.23
N TYR A 262 -6.89 15.26 -9.40
CA TYR A 262 -7.85 16.38 -9.41
C TYR A 262 -7.42 17.61 -8.60
N GLY A 263 -6.26 17.59 -7.94
CA GLY A 263 -5.81 18.69 -7.08
C GLY A 263 -6.64 18.90 -5.81
N ILE A 264 -7.34 17.86 -5.35
CA ILE A 264 -8.03 17.85 -4.06
C ILE A 264 -6.98 17.61 -2.98
N THR A 265 -6.88 18.51 -2.01
CA THR A 265 -5.91 18.49 -0.91
C THR A 265 -6.64 18.41 0.42
N GLN A 266 -5.93 18.09 1.50
CA GLN A 266 -6.49 18.16 2.86
C GLN A 266 -7.06 19.56 3.17
N ALA A 267 -6.43 20.60 2.64
CA ALA A 267 -6.80 22.00 2.89
C ALA A 267 -8.07 22.43 2.13
N ASN A 268 -8.27 21.97 0.89
CA ASN A 268 -9.38 22.44 0.04
C ASN A 268 -10.55 21.45 -0.08
N VAL A 269 -10.47 20.26 0.52
CA VAL A 269 -11.47 19.20 0.33
C VAL A 269 -12.90 19.62 0.71
N ASP A 270 -13.08 20.46 1.73
CA ASP A 270 -14.41 20.95 2.14
C ASP A 270 -15.00 21.95 1.12
N GLU A 271 -14.15 22.81 0.57
CA GLU A 271 -14.52 23.72 -0.52
C GLU A 271 -14.88 22.94 -1.79
N GLN A 272 -14.05 21.97 -2.16
CA GLN A 272 -14.29 21.10 -3.32
C GLN A 272 -15.59 20.31 -3.17
N LYS A 273 -15.86 19.77 -1.98
CA LYS A 273 -17.11 19.05 -1.69
C LYS A 273 -18.34 19.95 -1.86
N SER A 274 -18.28 21.19 -1.38
CA SER A 274 -19.44 22.10 -1.39
C SER A 274 -19.70 22.77 -2.74
N SER A 275 -18.66 23.03 -3.53
CA SER A 275 -18.76 23.94 -4.69
C SER A 275 -18.42 23.31 -6.04
N SER A 276 -17.66 22.21 -6.07
CA SER A 276 -17.15 21.66 -7.34
C SER A 276 -18.28 21.23 -8.28
N LYS A 277 -18.08 21.53 -9.56
CA LYS A 277 -18.96 21.10 -10.68
C LYS A 277 -18.32 19.99 -11.52
N ASP A 278 -17.09 19.61 -11.19
CA ASP A 278 -16.41 18.51 -11.87
C ASP A 278 -17.03 17.17 -11.45
N PRO A 279 -17.59 16.36 -12.39
CA PRO A 279 -18.25 15.10 -12.04
C PRO A 279 -17.33 14.03 -11.45
N GLY A 280 -16.02 14.07 -11.72
CA GLY A 280 -15.02 13.20 -11.10
C GLY A 280 -14.82 13.57 -9.63
N VAL A 281 -14.62 14.86 -9.36
CA VAL A 281 -14.52 15.40 -7.99
C VAL A 281 -15.78 15.10 -7.18
N GLN A 282 -16.97 15.34 -7.75
CA GLN A 282 -18.23 15.07 -7.06
C GLN A 282 -18.42 13.60 -6.70
N ARG A 283 -17.95 12.68 -7.55
CA ARG A 283 -18.05 11.24 -7.29
C ARG A 283 -17.10 10.78 -6.19
N ILE A 284 -15.85 11.27 -6.20
CA ILE A 284 -14.87 10.98 -5.14
C ILE A 284 -15.34 11.56 -3.79
N LEU A 285 -15.92 12.77 -3.79
CA LEU A 285 -16.30 13.45 -2.55
C LEU A 285 -17.72 13.11 -2.05
N GLY A 286 -18.42 12.19 -2.73
CA GLY A 286 -19.73 11.69 -2.29
C GLY A 286 -20.88 12.70 -2.46
N THR A 287 -20.76 13.62 -3.41
CA THR A 287 -21.80 14.63 -3.72
C THR A 287 -22.60 14.34 -4.98
N ALA A 288 -22.23 13.27 -5.70
CA ALA A 288 -23.01 12.70 -6.80
C ALA A 288 -23.48 11.27 -6.43
N GLU A 289 -23.21 10.29 -7.29
CA GLU A 289 -23.57 8.89 -7.13
C GLU A 289 -22.90 8.28 -5.86
N ASP A 290 -23.61 7.40 -5.17
CA ASP A 290 -23.13 6.76 -3.95
C ASP A 290 -22.20 5.59 -4.26
N MET A 291 -20.93 5.91 -4.56
CA MET A 291 -19.88 4.90 -4.80
C MET A 291 -19.52 4.12 -3.53
N GLY A 292 -19.80 4.66 -2.35
CA GLY A 292 -19.54 3.98 -1.08
C GLY A 292 -20.32 2.69 -0.93
N LYS A 293 -21.57 2.65 -1.41
CA LYS A 293 -22.42 1.45 -1.38
C LYS A 293 -21.77 0.24 -2.07
N LEU A 294 -21.01 0.46 -3.15
CA LEU A 294 -20.30 -0.60 -3.86
C LEU A 294 -19.18 -1.25 -3.01
N LEU A 295 -18.74 -0.55 -1.96
CA LEU A 295 -17.71 -0.99 -1.02
C LEU A 295 -18.28 -1.35 0.37
N GLY A 296 -19.60 -1.32 0.56
CA GLY A 296 -20.21 -1.50 1.89
C GLY A 296 -19.92 -0.35 2.87
N LEU A 297 -19.58 0.83 2.33
CA LEU A 297 -19.33 2.07 3.07
C LEU A 297 -20.41 3.11 2.74
N ASP A 298 -20.42 4.23 3.45
CA ASP A 298 -21.22 5.38 3.03
C ASP A 298 -20.50 6.20 1.95
N LYS A 299 -21.26 7.08 1.27
CA LYS A 299 -20.80 7.91 0.17
C LYS A 299 -19.59 8.79 0.47
N GLU A 300 -19.28 9.09 1.73
CA GLU A 300 -18.22 10.03 2.13
C GLU A 300 -16.89 9.35 2.50
N TRP A 301 -16.74 8.04 2.26
CA TRP A 301 -15.56 7.28 2.63
C TRP A 301 -14.23 7.89 2.12
N ALA A 302 -14.19 8.33 0.86
CA ALA A 302 -13.00 8.92 0.24
C ALA A 302 -12.77 10.34 0.75
N TYR A 303 -13.83 11.14 0.84
CA TYR A 303 -13.79 12.47 1.48
C TYR A 303 -13.14 12.41 2.88
N ARG A 304 -13.58 11.48 3.73
CA ARG A 304 -13.00 11.31 5.08
C ARG A 304 -11.53 10.93 5.05
N SER A 305 -11.14 10.07 4.11
CA SER A 305 -9.74 9.67 3.93
C SER A 305 -8.87 10.86 3.54
N ILE A 306 -9.30 11.64 2.54
CA ILE A 306 -8.58 12.84 2.07
C ILE A 306 -8.54 13.90 3.17
N LYS A 307 -9.64 14.12 3.89
CA LYS A 307 -9.69 15.06 5.01
C LYS A 307 -8.75 14.64 6.14
N ALA A 308 -8.60 13.35 6.38
CA ALA A 308 -7.76 12.80 7.44
C ALA A 308 -6.26 12.88 7.14
N VAL A 309 -5.84 12.52 5.93
CA VAL A 309 -4.42 12.33 5.61
C VAL A 309 -3.91 13.12 4.40
N GLY A 310 -4.79 13.82 3.68
CA GLY A 310 -4.48 14.44 2.39
C GLY A 310 -4.49 13.46 1.23
N ASN A 311 -4.15 13.96 0.04
CA ASN A 311 -3.97 13.13 -1.15
C ASN A 311 -2.61 12.39 -1.15
N TYR A 312 -2.37 11.54 -2.16
CA TYR A 312 -1.13 10.77 -2.29
C TYR A 312 0.13 11.65 -2.30
N GLY A 313 0.09 12.77 -3.01
CA GLY A 313 1.20 13.73 -3.07
C GLY A 313 1.52 14.33 -1.70
N GLU A 314 0.52 14.73 -0.92
CA GLU A 314 0.72 15.26 0.45
C GLU A 314 1.33 14.20 1.39
N ILE A 315 0.86 12.95 1.28
CA ILE A 315 1.42 11.81 2.04
C ILE A 315 2.87 11.55 1.63
N PHE A 316 3.16 11.54 0.34
CA PHE A 316 4.51 11.34 -0.17
C PHE A 316 5.43 12.46 0.32
N GLU A 317 5.06 13.73 0.14
CA GLU A 317 5.92 14.87 0.44
C GLU A 317 6.31 14.94 1.92
N ARG A 318 5.38 14.70 2.84
CA ARG A 318 5.68 14.77 4.28
C ARG A 318 6.53 13.60 4.78
N ASN A 319 6.44 12.43 4.15
CA ASN A 319 7.04 11.20 4.66
C ASN A 319 8.30 10.75 3.89
N VAL A 320 8.34 10.98 2.58
CA VAL A 320 9.38 10.48 1.66
C VAL A 320 10.04 11.60 0.85
N GLY A 321 9.28 12.66 0.56
CA GLY A 321 9.69 13.73 -0.34
C GLY A 321 10.93 14.52 0.06
N PRO A 322 11.35 15.50 -0.76
CA PRO A 322 12.58 16.26 -0.58
C PRO A 322 12.68 17.00 0.76
N LYS A 323 11.56 17.28 1.42
CA LYS A 323 11.50 17.94 2.74
C LYS A 323 11.40 16.97 3.92
N SER A 324 11.27 15.68 3.65
CA SER A 324 11.24 14.63 4.68
C SER A 324 12.65 14.19 5.08
N VAL A 325 12.74 13.32 6.08
CA VAL A 325 14.00 12.68 6.49
C VAL A 325 14.62 11.82 5.37
N LEU A 326 13.84 11.35 4.40
CA LEU A 326 14.34 10.56 3.26
C LEU A 326 14.96 11.46 2.19
N GLY A 327 14.38 12.64 1.96
CA GLY A 327 14.87 13.61 0.97
C GLY A 327 14.82 13.09 -0.47
N LEU A 328 13.85 12.22 -0.80
CA LEU A 328 13.78 11.57 -2.11
C LEU A 328 12.85 12.32 -3.07
N PRO A 329 13.19 12.39 -4.36
CA PRO A 329 12.26 12.90 -5.37
C PRO A 329 11.15 11.87 -5.64
N ARG A 330 10.05 12.32 -6.27
CA ARG A 330 8.95 11.43 -6.68
C ARG A 330 9.43 10.28 -7.58
N GLY A 331 10.23 10.57 -8.61
CA GLY A 331 10.75 9.55 -9.53
C GLY A 331 9.62 8.68 -10.11
N ALA A 332 9.77 7.36 -10.02
CA ALA A 332 8.73 6.40 -10.44
C ALA A 332 7.40 6.56 -9.69
N ASN A 333 7.42 7.17 -8.51
CA ASN A 333 6.25 7.44 -7.69
C ASN A 333 5.53 8.75 -8.08
N ASN A 334 5.92 9.41 -9.17
CA ASN A 334 5.13 10.51 -9.71
C ASN A 334 3.82 9.99 -10.31
N LEU A 335 2.82 10.88 -10.46
CA LEU A 335 1.60 10.54 -11.19
C LEU A 335 1.92 10.12 -12.62
N TRP A 336 1.12 9.21 -13.17
CA TRP A 336 1.27 8.74 -14.56
C TRP A 336 1.25 9.90 -15.57
N SER A 337 0.39 10.89 -15.34
CA SER A 337 0.27 12.13 -16.12
C SER A 337 1.49 13.05 -16.01
N LYS A 338 2.39 12.77 -15.06
CA LYS A 338 3.65 13.49 -14.81
C LYS A 338 4.88 12.59 -15.02
N GLY A 339 4.74 11.52 -15.82
CA GLY A 339 5.84 10.64 -16.22
C GLY A 339 6.25 9.59 -15.18
N GLY A 340 5.45 9.38 -14.14
CA GLY A 340 5.66 8.29 -13.18
C GLY A 340 4.76 7.07 -13.45
N LEU A 341 4.66 6.18 -12.46
CA LEU A 341 3.94 4.90 -12.53
C LEU A 341 2.70 4.85 -11.62
N ILE A 342 2.46 5.91 -10.84
CA ILE A 342 1.30 5.98 -9.95
C ILE A 342 0.08 6.33 -10.82
N TYR A 343 -0.76 5.31 -11.04
CA TYR A 343 -1.96 5.35 -11.86
C TYR A 343 -3.12 4.79 -11.02
N ALA A 344 -4.10 5.63 -10.68
CA ALA A 344 -5.32 5.14 -10.06
C ALA A 344 -6.30 4.64 -11.14
N PRO A 345 -6.87 3.43 -10.99
CA PRO A 345 -8.12 3.12 -11.66
C PRO A 345 -9.19 4.15 -11.26
N PRO A 346 -10.08 4.57 -12.18
CA PRO A 346 -11.03 5.64 -11.91
C PRO A 346 -12.13 5.18 -10.95
N VAL A 347 -12.46 6.02 -9.96
CA VAL A 347 -13.71 5.89 -9.20
C VAL A 347 -14.86 6.29 -10.14
N ARG A 348 -15.60 5.31 -10.66
CA ARG A 348 -16.65 5.48 -11.70
C ARG A 348 -17.71 4.38 -11.65
#